data_AF-A0A9P9DQB9-F1
#
_entry.id   AF-A0A9P9DQB9-F1
#
_cell.length_a   1.000
_cell.length_b   1.000
_cell.length_c   1.000
_cell.angle_alpha   90.00
_cell.angle_beta   90.00
_cell.angle_gamma   90.00
#
_symmetry.space_group_name_H-M   'P 1'
#
loop_
_entity.id
_entity.type
_entity.pdbx_description
1 polymer ?
#
loop_
_entity_poly.entity_id
_entity_poly.type
_entity_poly.pdbx_seq_one_letter_code
_entity_poly.pdbx_strand_id
1 'polypeptide(L)'
;MSFYMMSIGTGDCLVQPSLTNLQDANVGLKWGFVDYVDFIGMILGILLTVTDGTTQSAAGLQADSVINICNDLVMQTGADGYPWSSMCLANTTGTPIRVLSGLNTPPRP
;
A
#
# COMPACT_ATOMS: atom_id res chain seq x y z
N MET A 1 0.50 -11.63 10.01
CA MET A 1 -0.05 -11.63 8.63
C MET A 1 -1.02 -12.80 8.57
N SER A 2 -2.26 -12.52 8.22
CA SER A 2 -3.37 -13.47 8.22
C SER A 2 -4.01 -13.49 6.83
N PHE A 3 -4.24 -14.69 6.32
CA PHE A 3 -4.96 -14.91 5.06
C PHE A 3 -6.20 -15.75 5.35
N TYR A 4 -7.26 -15.54 4.56
CA TYR A 4 -8.52 -16.26 4.68
C TYR A 4 -8.79 -17.02 3.38
N MET A 5 -9.47 -18.16 3.47
CA MET A 5 -9.96 -18.91 2.32
C MET A 5 -11.48 -18.79 2.25
N MET A 6 -12.02 -18.62 1.06
CA MET A 6 -13.46 -18.57 0.78
C MET A 6 -13.79 -19.62 -0.27
N SER A 7 -14.86 -20.39 -0.03
CA SER A 7 -15.41 -21.29 -1.05
C SER A 7 -16.29 -20.50 -2.02
N ILE A 8 -16.01 -20.60 -3.32
CA ILE A 8 -16.72 -19.88 -4.39
C ILE A 8 -17.68 -20.78 -5.19
N GLY A 9 -17.99 -21.97 -4.66
CA GLY A 9 -18.87 -22.95 -5.29
C GLY A 9 -18.21 -23.80 -6.40
N THR A 10 -17.17 -23.29 -7.07
CA THR A 10 -16.35 -24.03 -8.04
C THR A 10 -14.98 -24.47 -7.48
N GLY A 11 -14.70 -24.13 -6.22
CA GLY A 11 -13.45 -24.40 -5.53
C GLY A 11 -13.23 -23.41 -4.39
N ASP A 12 -12.05 -23.46 -3.78
CA ASP A 12 -11.66 -22.51 -2.74
C ASP A 12 -10.69 -21.47 -3.29
N CYS A 13 -10.87 -20.21 -2.89
CA CYS A 13 -10.03 -19.10 -3.28
C CYS A 13 -9.41 -18.40 -2.05
N LEU A 14 -8.20 -17.91 -2.23
CA LEU A 14 -7.52 -17.08 -1.23
C LEU A 14 -8.11 -15.68 -1.27
N VAL A 15 -8.54 -15.18 -0.11
CA VAL A 15 -8.96 -13.80 0.06
C VAL A 15 -7.74 -12.93 0.28
N GLN A 16 -7.52 -11.97 -0.63
CA GLN A 16 -6.48 -10.98 -0.46
C GLN A 16 -6.84 -10.01 0.68
N PRO A 17 -5.87 -9.61 1.52
CA PRO A 17 -6.13 -8.63 2.57
C PRO A 17 -6.64 -7.31 1.97
N SER A 18 -7.63 -6.70 2.61
CA SER A 18 -8.19 -5.44 2.17
C SER A 18 -7.26 -4.28 2.51
N LEU A 19 -7.07 -3.38 1.53
CA LEU A 19 -6.24 -2.18 1.69
C LEU A 19 -6.98 -1.03 2.36
N THR A 20 -8.30 -1.00 2.23
CA THR A 20 -9.15 0.13 2.60
C THR A 20 -10.04 -0.16 3.80
N ASN A 21 -10.24 -1.43 4.16
CA ASN A 21 -11.04 -1.81 5.32
C ASN A 21 -10.23 -1.68 6.63
N LEU A 22 -10.59 -0.72 7.47
CA LEU A 22 -9.95 -0.51 8.77
C LEU A 22 -10.22 -1.63 9.79
N GLN A 23 -11.14 -2.55 9.49
CA GLN A 23 -11.40 -3.75 10.30
C GLN A 23 -10.67 -5.00 9.77
N ASP A 24 -9.88 -4.87 8.70
CA ASP A 24 -9.05 -5.99 8.22
C ASP A 24 -8.02 -6.38 9.28
N ALA A 25 -7.88 -7.69 9.51
CA ALA A 25 -6.94 -8.23 10.49
C ALA A 25 -5.47 -7.83 10.22
N ASN A 26 -5.16 -7.38 9.01
CA ASN A 26 -3.83 -6.94 8.58
C ASN A 26 -3.68 -5.42 8.48
N VAL A 27 -4.65 -4.61 8.93
CA VAL A 27 -4.62 -3.14 8.83
C VAL A 27 -3.40 -2.52 9.53
N GLY A 28 -2.99 -3.06 10.69
CA GLY A 28 -1.88 -2.54 11.47
C GLY A 28 -0.50 -3.02 11.01
N LEU A 29 -0.44 -3.92 10.03
CA LEU A 29 0.81 -4.50 9.56
C LEU A 29 1.36 -3.71 8.37
N LYS A 30 2.68 -3.50 8.33
CA LYS A 30 3.36 -3.06 7.10
C LYS A 30 3.59 -4.31 6.24
N TRP A 31 2.96 -4.38 5.07
CA TRP A 31 3.10 -5.47 4.10
C TRP A 31 2.95 -4.93 2.68
N GLY A 32 3.39 -5.70 1.69
CA GLY A 32 3.25 -5.42 0.26
C GLY A 32 3.42 -6.71 -0.56
N PHE A 33 2.89 -6.73 -1.77
CA PHE A 33 3.20 -7.74 -2.77
C PHE A 33 4.25 -7.19 -3.74
N VAL A 34 4.95 -8.07 -4.45
CA VAL A 34 6.01 -7.70 -5.40
C VAL A 34 5.43 -7.10 -6.70
N ASP A 35 4.12 -7.20 -6.92
CA ASP A 35 3.40 -6.56 -8.03
C ASP A 35 2.90 -5.15 -7.61
N TYR A 36 3.53 -4.10 -8.14
CA TYR A 36 3.34 -2.70 -7.75
C TYR A 36 2.16 -2.02 -8.48
N VAL A 37 0.91 -2.23 -8.04
CA VAL A 37 -0.22 -1.51 -8.66
C VAL A 37 -1.14 -0.80 -7.65
N ASP A 38 -1.22 -1.25 -6.40
CA ASP A 38 -2.35 -0.85 -5.55
C ASP A 38 -2.05 0.15 -4.43
N PHE A 39 -0.86 0.12 -3.80
CA PHE A 39 -0.49 1.01 -2.71
C PHE A 39 1.01 0.95 -2.37
N ILE A 40 1.52 1.97 -1.67
CA ILE A 40 2.85 2.00 -1.06
C ILE A 40 2.69 1.91 0.46
N GLY A 41 3.14 0.81 1.08
CA GLY A 41 3.06 0.59 2.52
C GLY A 41 4.31 -0.02 3.16
N MET A 42 5.17 -0.63 2.35
CA MET A 42 6.47 -1.14 2.75
C MET A 42 7.51 -0.64 1.75
N ILE A 43 8.63 -0.16 2.28
CA ILE A 43 9.77 0.28 1.48
C ILE A 43 10.59 -0.98 1.14
N LEU A 44 10.38 -1.54 -0.05
CA LEU A 44 11.08 -2.73 -0.51
C LEU A 44 11.84 -2.43 -1.79
N GLY A 45 13.13 -2.79 -1.80
CA GLY A 45 13.91 -2.95 -3.03
C GLY A 45 14.06 -4.43 -3.37
N ILE A 46 14.12 -4.74 -4.65
CA ILE A 46 14.26 -6.11 -5.16
C ILE A 46 15.57 -6.19 -5.92
N LEU A 47 16.36 -7.22 -5.62
CA LEU A 47 17.55 -7.59 -6.37
C LEU A 47 17.38 -9.00 -6.92
N LEU A 48 17.48 -9.14 -8.23
CA LEU A 48 17.42 -10.40 -8.96
C LEU A 48 18.81 -10.75 -9.46
N THR A 49 19.34 -11.88 -9.01
CA THR A 49 20.59 -12.45 -9.55
C THR A 49 20.24 -13.47 -10.63
N VAL A 50 20.79 -13.27 -11.82
CA VAL A 50 20.61 -14.15 -12.99
C VAL A 50 21.68 -15.26 -12.94
N THR A 51 21.41 -16.38 -13.60
CA THR A 51 22.30 -17.55 -13.65
C THR A 51 23.68 -17.28 -14.26
N ASP A 52 23.82 -16.22 -15.05
CA ASP A 52 25.10 -15.74 -15.60
C ASP A 52 25.89 -14.86 -14.63
N GLY A 53 25.37 -14.63 -13.41
CA GLY A 53 25.98 -13.80 -12.38
C GLY A 53 25.67 -12.31 -12.47
N THR A 54 24.90 -11.86 -13.48
CA THR A 54 24.44 -10.47 -13.55
C THR A 54 23.30 -10.20 -12.57
N THR A 55 23.18 -8.94 -12.14
CA THR A 55 22.14 -8.51 -11.20
C THR A 55 21.26 -7.44 -11.82
N GLN A 56 19.94 -7.57 -11.63
CA GLN A 56 18.95 -6.53 -11.92
C GLN A 56 18.38 -6.01 -10.60
N SER A 57 18.26 -4.69 -10.46
CA SER A 57 17.75 -4.07 -9.24
C SER A 57 16.56 -3.17 -9.51
N ALA A 58 15.49 -3.34 -8.73
CA ALA A 58 14.45 -2.33 -8.54
C ALA A 58 14.68 -1.68 -7.17
N ALA A 59 15.09 -0.41 -7.16
CA ALA A 59 15.32 0.30 -5.90
C ALA A 59 14.00 0.48 -5.14
N GLY A 60 14.07 0.30 -3.82
CA GLY A 60 12.97 0.68 -2.94
C GLY A 60 12.92 2.19 -2.74
N LEU A 61 11.90 2.64 -2.03
CA LEU A 61 11.79 4.03 -1.60
C LEU A 61 12.81 4.36 -0.48
N GLN A 62 12.97 5.64 -0.16
CA GLN A 62 13.83 6.06 0.94
C GLN A 62 13.13 5.81 2.29
N ALA A 63 13.88 5.77 3.40
CA ALA A 63 13.29 5.81 4.73
C ALA A 63 12.31 6.99 4.85
N ASP A 64 11.23 6.79 5.59
CA ASP A 64 10.18 7.79 5.82
C ASP A 64 9.44 8.29 4.56
N SER A 65 9.63 7.67 3.39
CA SER A 65 8.92 8.07 2.16
C SER A 65 7.40 8.05 2.31
N VAL A 66 6.82 7.13 3.08
CA VAL A 66 5.37 7.12 3.34
C VAL A 66 4.93 8.39 4.08
N ILE A 67 5.71 8.86 5.05
CA ILE A 67 5.42 10.08 5.80
C ILE A 67 5.57 11.30 4.89
N ASN A 68 6.67 11.38 4.14
CA ASN A 68 6.96 12.49 3.24
C ASN A 68 5.90 12.62 2.14
N ILE A 69 5.55 11.51 1.49
CA ILE A 69 4.49 11.49 0.46
C ILE A 69 3.14 11.91 1.07
N CYS A 70 2.82 11.48 2.29
CA CYS A 70 1.59 11.93 2.93
C CYS A 70 1.56 13.42 3.26
N ASN A 71 2.69 13.98 3.70
CA ASN A 71 2.81 15.42 3.90
C ASN A 71 2.64 16.18 2.57
N ASP A 72 3.23 15.69 1.49
CA ASP A 72 3.10 16.29 0.15
C ASP A 72 1.65 16.25 -0.35
N LEU A 73 0.93 15.14 -0.14
CA LEU A 73 -0.49 15.02 -0.50
C LEU A 73 -1.39 15.98 0.32
N VAL A 74 -1.06 16.20 1.59
CA VAL A 74 -1.76 17.21 2.41
C VAL A 74 -1.50 18.62 1.87
N MET A 75 -0.25 18.95 1.53
CA MET A 75 0.08 20.24 0.92
C MET A 75 -0.62 20.43 -0.43
N GLN A 76 -0.64 19.40 -1.27
CA GLN A 76 -1.31 19.44 -2.56
C GLN A 76 -2.81 19.68 -2.40
N THR A 77 -3.45 19.03 -1.43
CA THR A 77 -4.87 19.28 -1.08
C THR A 77 -5.12 20.75 -0.74
N GLY A 78 -4.21 21.39 -0.01
CA GLY A 78 -4.29 22.81 0.30
C GLY A 78 -4.06 23.73 -0.91
N ALA A 79 -3.28 23.27 -1.90
CA ALA A 79 -2.92 24.05 -3.07
C ALA A 79 -4.02 24.09 -4.14
N ASP A 80 -4.68 22.96 -4.40
CA ASP A 80 -5.64 22.83 -5.51
C ASP A 80 -7.06 22.43 -5.08
N GLY A 81 -7.27 22.12 -3.79
CA GLY A 81 -8.57 21.76 -3.25
C GLY A 81 -9.05 20.34 -3.60
N TYR A 82 -8.26 19.55 -4.33
CA TYR A 82 -8.56 18.14 -4.55
C TYR A 82 -8.20 17.31 -3.30
N PRO A 83 -8.93 16.23 -2.99
CA PRO A 83 -8.82 15.52 -1.72
C PRO A 83 -7.63 14.54 -1.68
N TRP A 84 -6.43 14.94 -2.11
CA TRP A 84 -5.23 14.09 -2.15
C TRP A 84 -4.87 13.50 -0.79
N SER A 85 -5.14 14.23 0.30
CA SER A 85 -4.92 13.76 1.67
C SER A 85 -5.72 12.50 2.02
N SER A 86 -6.84 12.24 1.33
CA SER A 86 -7.64 11.01 1.49
C SER A 86 -6.94 9.75 0.97
N MET A 87 -5.86 9.91 0.20
CA MET A 87 -5.03 8.80 -0.27
C MET A 87 -4.12 8.25 0.83
N CYS A 88 -3.99 8.95 1.95
CA CYS A 88 -3.16 8.52 3.08
C CYS A 88 -3.98 7.77 4.13
N LEU A 89 -3.63 6.50 4.34
CA LEU A 89 -4.16 5.73 5.45
C LEU A 89 -3.22 5.85 6.65
N ALA A 90 -3.78 6.27 7.77
CA ALA A 90 -3.12 6.34 9.06
C ALA A 90 -3.68 5.29 10.03
N ASN A 91 -2.87 4.88 10.98
CA ASN A 91 -3.33 4.03 12.08
C ASN A 91 -4.15 4.86 13.10
N THR A 92 -4.62 4.22 14.17
CA THR A 92 -5.39 4.87 15.25
C THR A 92 -4.64 5.97 16.01
N THR A 93 -3.30 6.01 15.91
CA THR A 93 -2.46 7.06 16.50
C THR A 93 -2.17 8.22 15.53
N GLY A 94 -2.78 8.22 14.35
CA GLY A 94 -2.57 9.24 13.31
C GLY A 94 -1.25 9.11 12.54
N THR A 95 -0.53 8.00 12.71
CA THR A 95 0.73 7.74 12.01
C THR A 95 0.43 7.19 10.61
N PRO A 96 0.95 7.80 9.52
CA PRO A 96 0.81 7.28 8.17
C PRO A 96 1.40 5.86 8.06
N ILE A 97 0.59 4.94 7.57
CA ILE A 97 0.97 3.55 7.34
C ILE A 97 1.04 3.20 5.86
N ARG A 98 0.22 3.85 5.02
CA ARG A 98 0.13 3.58 3.57
C ARG A 98 -0.31 4.78 2.77
N VAL A 99 0.12 4.83 1.51
CA VAL A 99 -0.40 5.72 0.48
C VAL A 99 -1.09 4.87 -0.60
N LEU A 100 -2.37 5.16 -0.85
CA LEU A 100 -3.20 4.49 -1.85
C LEU A 100 -2.92 5.03 -3.25
N SER A 101 -3.09 4.20 -4.29
CA SER A 101 -3.14 4.69 -5.67
C SER A 101 -4.50 5.35 -5.96
N GLY A 102 -4.55 6.24 -6.96
CA GLY A 102 -5.76 7.00 -7.29
C GLY A 102 -6.99 6.16 -7.70
N LEU A 103 -6.79 4.88 -8.05
CA LEU A 103 -7.88 3.94 -8.34
C LEU A 103 -8.55 3.41 -7.06
N ASN A 104 -7.82 3.40 -5.94
CA ASN A 104 -8.22 2.74 -4.69
C ASN A 104 -8.69 3.73 -3.61
N THR A 105 -8.95 4.98 -3.97
CA THR A 105 -9.46 5.99 -3.02
C THR A 105 -10.88 5.62 -2.58
N PRO A 106 -11.20 5.66 -1.27
CA PRO A 106 -12.55 5.43 -0.78
C PRO A 106 -13.55 6.38 -1.48
N PRO A 107 -14.76 5.91 -1.84
CA PRO A 107 -15.79 6.77 -2.38
C PRO A 107 -16.15 7.86 -1.36
N ARG A 108 -16.31 9.08 -1.88
CA ARG A 108 -16.71 10.27 -1.13
C ARG A 108 -17.97 9.97 -0.29
N PRO A 109 -18.06 10.39 0.99
CA PRO A 109 -19.32 10.41 1.72
C PRO A 109 -20.34 11.37 1.10
#